data_AF-Q2USZ8-F1
#
_entry.id   AF-Q2USZ8-F1
#
_cell.length_a   1.000
_cell.length_b   1.000
_cell.length_c   1.000
_cell.angle_alpha   90.00
_cell.angle_beta   90.00
_cell.angle_gamma   90.00
#
_symmetry.space_group_name_H-M   'P 1'
#
loop_
_entity.id
_entity.type
_entity.pdbx_description
1 polymer ?
#
loop_
_entity_poly.entity_id
_entity_poly.type
_entity_poly.pdbx_seq_one_letter_code
_entity_poly.pdbx_strand_id
1 'polypeptide(L)'
;MTAQVDSPPLASSVSSVSSVGRQTIKKTRLQQVVVIVQLVGVTLTASLINGLVTIALPTITKDLELPSSLAFWPSSVSSLATASTLLLAGSIADTIGPRWVELVGSFSSGALMIGQGLAQNGEGLVVMRALQGVGLAFHLASSVSIITQLLPQGRGRNFAFSCIGLSQPLGFSLGLVVGGVLVDTIGWRAGWYIAGGITLFFAVIAVWTIPKNKTVQDESLLHNVRTKIDWLGAFLASAFMALLCYLLAIVSADPSRIKSVDSIVILCLAAIALPLFIISSHHRVKRNKVALIPNSLWRNTSFSSVCATVALSNAVLNSMELFASLFFQEVQYLSALQASIRILPSLIVGALLNLIIGLFVHKIRAVWIVTITSLLCAGSPLLMAVIQPSWPYWGNAFFAQILQPVSFDALFTVGLIVITDVFPDDTQALAGAVFNTSAQFGSALGLAVLQVISTVVTDQSGAAKESFTMPGAWRYLTMGGENEGEHVTAAIAAAPVSKICFWERSTGTKIITAFNVAWANGKESATYGDTHGATKTVLELRYDFNTQNIGRGVRRYNDGAG
;
A
#
# COMPACT_ATOMS: atom_id res chain seq x y z
N MET A 1 66.69 -53.05 -25.55
CA MET A 1 67.13 -51.67 -25.81
C MET A 1 65.94 -50.87 -26.28
N THR A 2 65.20 -50.30 -25.33
CA THR A 2 63.95 -49.56 -25.55
C THR A 2 64.25 -48.06 -25.41
N ALA A 3 63.88 -47.32 -26.44
CA ALA A 3 64.23 -45.93 -26.68
C ALA A 3 63.65 -44.96 -25.64
N GLN A 4 64.50 -44.03 -25.17
CA GLN A 4 64.10 -42.79 -24.53
C GLN A 4 63.62 -41.80 -25.59
N VAL A 5 62.43 -41.22 -25.38
CA VAL A 5 61.95 -40.04 -26.09
C VAL A 5 61.59 -39.01 -25.01
N ASP A 6 62.45 -38.01 -24.87
CA ASP A 6 62.22 -36.84 -24.04
C ASP A 6 61.04 -36.03 -24.58
N SER A 7 60.06 -35.75 -23.73
CA SER A 7 58.95 -34.85 -24.01
C SER A 7 59.22 -33.49 -23.35
N PRO A 8 58.98 -32.36 -24.06
CA PRO A 8 59.25 -31.03 -23.51
C PRO A 8 58.16 -30.62 -22.49
N PRO A 9 58.50 -29.78 -21.48
CA PRO A 9 57.55 -29.37 -20.46
C PRO A 9 56.46 -28.46 -21.04
N LEU A 10 55.20 -28.78 -20.74
CA LEU A 10 54.03 -28.00 -21.11
C LEU A 10 54.16 -26.53 -20.66
N ALA A 11 53.91 -25.63 -21.61
CA ALA A 11 53.69 -24.22 -21.37
C ALA A 11 52.52 -24.00 -20.39
N SER A 12 52.84 -23.77 -19.12
CA SER A 12 51.93 -23.24 -18.11
C SER A 12 51.91 -21.72 -18.21
N SER A 13 51.12 -21.18 -19.16
CA SER A 13 50.97 -19.73 -19.32
C SER A 13 49.51 -19.31 -19.54
N VAL A 14 48.57 -19.85 -18.76
CA VAL A 14 47.21 -19.29 -18.66
C VAL A 14 46.63 -19.54 -17.25
N SER A 15 47.00 -18.74 -16.26
CA SER A 15 46.21 -18.57 -15.02
C SER A 15 46.74 -17.44 -14.13
N SER A 16 46.75 -16.22 -14.64
CA SER A 16 46.88 -15.03 -13.78
C SER A 16 45.95 -13.90 -14.23
N VAL A 17 44.69 -14.22 -14.51
CA VAL A 17 43.63 -13.21 -14.37
C VAL A 17 43.38 -13.08 -12.87
N SER A 18 44.06 -12.08 -12.31
CA SER A 18 43.83 -11.46 -11.01
C SER A 18 42.42 -11.73 -10.45
N SER A 19 42.34 -12.61 -9.46
CA SER A 19 41.29 -12.53 -8.46
C SER A 19 41.46 -11.17 -7.78
N VAL A 20 40.70 -10.17 -8.24
CA VAL A 20 40.55 -8.91 -7.52
C VAL A 20 39.88 -9.28 -6.20
N GLY A 21 40.71 -9.59 -5.21
CA GLY A 21 40.30 -9.87 -3.86
C GLY A 21 39.48 -8.67 -3.40
N ARG A 22 38.18 -8.89 -3.18
CA ARG A 22 37.28 -7.93 -2.54
C ARG A 22 37.87 -7.68 -1.16
N GLN A 23 38.73 -6.66 -1.03
CA GLN A 23 39.33 -6.29 0.25
C GLN A 23 38.19 -5.84 1.17
N THR A 24 37.77 -6.74 2.05
CA THR A 24 36.87 -6.42 3.14
C THR A 24 37.60 -5.46 4.07
N ILE A 25 37.28 -4.16 3.97
CA ILE A 25 37.81 -3.15 4.89
C ILE A 25 37.46 -3.64 6.30
N LYS A 26 38.47 -3.95 7.12
CA LYS A 26 38.28 -4.36 8.53
C LYS A 26 37.60 -3.22 9.28
N LYS A 27 36.29 -3.29 9.41
CA LYS A 27 35.47 -2.33 10.16
C LYS A 27 35.30 -2.79 11.60
N THR A 28 35.19 -1.81 12.50
CA THR A 28 34.83 -2.07 13.89
C THR A 28 33.43 -2.69 13.96
N ARG A 29 33.25 -3.69 14.83
CA ARG A 29 31.94 -4.35 15.04
C ARG A 29 30.82 -3.34 15.32
N LEU A 30 31.14 -2.25 16.02
CA LEU A 30 30.21 -1.15 16.28
C LEU A 30 29.70 -0.50 14.97
N GLN A 31 30.58 -0.19 14.02
CA GLN A 31 30.15 0.36 12.73
C GLN A 31 29.26 -0.60 11.95
N GLN A 32 29.54 -1.91 12.03
CA GLN A 32 28.71 -2.92 11.36
C GLN A 32 27.29 -2.94 11.94
N VAL A 33 27.18 -2.96 13.27
CA VAL A 33 25.89 -2.94 13.97
C VAL A 33 25.11 -1.66 13.66
N VAL A 34 25.76 -0.49 13.71
CA VAL A 34 25.07 0.79 13.45
C VAL A 34 24.54 0.86 12.01
N VAL A 35 25.28 0.36 11.02
CA VAL A 35 24.78 0.30 9.63
C VAL A 35 23.55 -0.62 9.55
N ILE A 36 23.60 -1.81 10.17
CA ILE A 36 22.45 -2.72 10.16
C ILE A 36 21.23 -2.07 10.84
N VAL A 37 21.42 -1.45 12.00
CA VAL A 37 20.35 -0.73 12.73
C VAL A 37 19.77 0.40 11.90
N GLN A 38 20.60 1.14 11.16
CA GLN A 38 20.14 2.19 10.26
C GLN A 38 19.28 1.63 9.13
N LEU A 39 19.73 0.58 8.44
CA LEU A 39 18.97 -0.03 7.35
C LEU A 39 17.63 -0.60 7.85
N VAL A 40 17.68 -1.32 8.98
CA VAL A 40 16.50 -1.84 9.69
C VAL A 40 15.56 -0.70 10.10
N GLY A 41 16.09 0.41 10.59
CA GLY A 41 15.33 1.57 11.01
C GLY A 41 14.53 2.20 9.86
N VAL A 42 15.17 2.43 8.71
CA VAL A 42 14.51 2.98 7.52
C VAL A 42 13.45 2.02 6.97
N THR A 43 13.76 0.73 6.93
CA THR A 43 12.81 -0.31 6.51
C THR A 43 11.60 -0.34 7.45
N LEU A 44 11.82 -0.33 8.77
CA LEU A 44 10.78 -0.31 9.80
C LEU A 44 9.86 0.90 9.67
N THR A 45 10.41 2.10 9.47
CA THR A 45 9.60 3.33 9.32
C THR A 45 8.78 3.33 8.02
N ALA A 46 9.32 2.76 6.94
CA ALA A 46 8.58 2.61 5.69
C ALA A 46 7.39 1.63 5.83
N SER A 47 7.55 0.56 6.60
CA SER A 47 6.45 -0.38 6.86
C SER A 47 5.45 0.17 7.87
N LEU A 48 5.92 0.91 8.88
CA LEU A 48 5.08 1.63 9.83
C LEU A 48 4.10 2.52 9.11
N ILE A 49 4.57 3.24 8.10
CA ILE A 49 3.68 4.16 7.41
C ILE A 49 2.64 3.43 6.53
N ASN A 50 2.98 2.26 5.98
CA ASN A 50 1.99 1.42 5.29
C ASN A 50 0.91 0.95 6.27
N GLY A 51 1.29 0.49 7.48
CA GLY A 51 0.33 0.09 8.51
C GLY A 51 -0.56 1.25 8.98
N LEU A 52 0.03 2.43 9.18
CA LEU A 52 -0.72 3.64 9.52
C LEU A 52 -1.76 3.97 8.46
N VAL A 53 -1.43 3.77 7.18
CA VAL A 53 -2.31 4.10 6.07
C VAL A 53 -3.42 3.10 5.92
N THR A 54 -3.15 1.81 6.14
CA THR A 54 -4.16 0.76 6.17
C THR A 54 -5.26 1.07 7.19
N ILE A 55 -4.91 1.60 8.37
CA ILE A 55 -5.90 1.96 9.39
C ILE A 55 -6.50 3.34 9.16
N ALA A 56 -5.71 4.32 8.75
CA ALA A 56 -6.15 5.71 8.57
C ALA A 56 -6.87 5.97 7.23
N LEU A 57 -6.94 4.99 6.33
CA LEU A 57 -7.45 5.17 4.96
C LEU A 57 -8.85 5.81 4.92
N PRO A 58 -9.83 5.39 5.74
CA PRO A 58 -11.16 6.01 5.72
C PRO A 58 -11.10 7.48 6.12
N THR A 59 -10.35 7.81 7.17
CA THR A 59 -10.16 9.18 7.65
C THR A 59 -9.43 10.04 6.62
N ILE A 60 -8.36 9.53 6.00
CA ILE A 60 -7.61 10.23 4.94
C ILE A 60 -8.52 10.53 3.74
N THR A 61 -9.33 9.54 3.34
CA THR A 61 -10.23 9.69 2.19
C THR A 61 -11.29 10.76 2.44
N LYS A 62 -11.88 10.78 3.64
CA LYS A 62 -12.87 11.77 4.04
C LYS A 62 -12.29 13.17 4.23
N ASP A 63 -11.14 13.27 4.89
CA ASP A 63 -10.50 14.56 5.25
C ASP A 63 -9.89 15.28 4.04
N LEU A 64 -9.45 14.53 3.02
CA LEU A 64 -8.91 15.10 1.77
C LEU A 64 -9.91 15.10 0.61
N GLU A 65 -11.18 14.74 0.89
CA GLU A 65 -12.26 14.61 -0.10
C GLU A 65 -11.80 13.85 -1.36
N LEU A 66 -11.07 12.74 -1.15
CA LEU A 66 -10.51 11.93 -2.22
C LEU A 66 -11.66 11.38 -3.08
N PRO A 67 -11.62 11.54 -4.41
CA PRO A 67 -12.62 10.95 -5.28
C PRO A 67 -12.56 9.41 -5.13
N SER A 68 -13.69 8.74 -5.33
CA SER A 68 -13.82 7.28 -5.19
C SER A 68 -12.79 6.51 -6.03
N SER A 69 -12.35 7.09 -7.16
CA SER A 69 -11.27 6.59 -8.01
C SER A 69 -9.91 6.48 -7.33
N LEU A 70 -9.65 7.36 -6.37
CA LEU A 70 -8.36 7.52 -5.70
C LEU A 70 -8.36 7.03 -4.24
N ALA A 71 -9.50 6.61 -3.70
CA ALA A 71 -9.64 6.24 -2.28
C ALA A 71 -8.58 5.21 -1.80
N PHE A 72 -8.18 4.28 -2.65
CA PHE A 72 -7.24 3.20 -2.31
C PHE A 72 -5.79 3.44 -2.78
N TRP A 73 -5.58 4.46 -3.61
CA TRP A 73 -4.25 4.81 -4.11
C TRP A 73 -3.23 5.12 -3.02
N PRO A 74 -3.60 5.80 -1.90
CA PRO A 74 -2.67 5.99 -0.80
C PRO A 74 -2.06 4.68 -0.31
N SER A 75 -2.76 3.54 -0.40
CA SER A 75 -2.23 2.24 0.03
C SER A 75 -1.40 1.54 -1.04
N SER A 76 -1.81 1.60 -2.32
CA SER A 76 -1.23 0.75 -3.38
C SER A 76 -0.11 1.43 -4.18
N VAL A 77 -0.12 2.76 -4.31
CA VAL A 77 0.77 3.48 -5.23
C VAL A 77 2.25 3.40 -4.83
N SER A 78 2.53 3.34 -3.51
CA SER A 78 3.90 3.22 -3.00
C SER A 78 4.52 1.87 -3.39
N SER A 79 3.77 0.77 -3.25
CA SER A 79 4.21 -0.57 -3.66
C SER A 79 4.44 -0.64 -5.16
N LEU A 80 3.58 -0.01 -5.96
CA LEU A 80 3.73 0.06 -7.41
C LEU A 80 4.98 0.83 -7.84
N ALA A 81 5.18 2.03 -7.28
CA ALA A 81 6.35 2.84 -7.57
C ALA A 81 7.64 2.13 -7.12
N THR A 82 7.58 1.44 -5.99
CA THR A 82 8.69 0.62 -5.50
C THR A 82 9.00 -0.51 -6.48
N ALA A 83 8.00 -1.30 -6.89
CA ALA A 83 8.19 -2.43 -7.80
C ALA A 83 8.75 -2.00 -9.16
N SER A 84 8.22 -0.93 -9.74
CA SER A 84 8.66 -0.43 -11.05
C SER A 84 10.10 0.09 -11.04
N THR A 85 10.54 0.70 -9.94
CA THR A 85 11.86 1.33 -9.86
C THR A 85 12.92 0.47 -9.15
N LEU A 86 12.56 -0.64 -8.48
CA LEU A 86 13.50 -1.46 -7.69
C LEU A 86 14.64 -2.08 -8.51
N LEU A 87 14.34 -2.59 -9.71
CA LEU A 87 15.38 -3.17 -10.57
C LEU A 87 16.31 -2.10 -11.16
N LEU A 88 15.75 -0.95 -11.51
CA LEU A 88 16.52 0.22 -11.94
C LEU A 88 17.41 0.72 -10.79
N ALA A 89 16.86 0.81 -9.58
CA ALA A 89 17.57 1.17 -8.36
C ALA A 89 18.76 0.25 -8.09
N GLY A 90 18.58 -1.07 -8.26
CA GLY A 90 19.66 -2.05 -8.17
C GLY A 90 20.78 -1.78 -9.17
N SER A 91 20.42 -1.55 -10.44
CA SER A 91 21.39 -1.24 -11.49
C SER A 91 22.15 0.07 -11.22
N ILE A 92 21.46 1.07 -10.69
CA ILE A 92 22.06 2.35 -10.26
C ILE A 92 23.01 2.11 -9.07
N ALA A 93 22.61 1.28 -8.09
CA ALA A 93 23.43 0.95 -6.92
C ALA A 93 24.70 0.19 -7.30
N ASP A 94 24.62 -0.69 -8.29
CA ASP A 94 25.77 -1.42 -8.82
C ASP A 94 26.74 -0.52 -9.60
N THR A 95 26.24 0.58 -10.18
CA THR A 95 27.05 1.49 -11.01
C THR A 95 27.63 2.68 -10.23
N ILE A 96 26.81 3.40 -9.47
CA ILE A 96 27.19 4.60 -8.71
C ILE A 96 27.76 4.22 -7.32
N GLY A 97 27.48 3.00 -6.88
CA GLY A 97 27.83 2.50 -5.56
C GLY A 97 26.66 2.64 -4.59
N PRO A 98 26.45 1.63 -3.71
CA PRO A 98 25.24 1.53 -2.92
C PRO A 98 25.14 2.59 -1.82
N ARG A 99 26.24 3.22 -1.41
CA ARG A 99 26.22 4.31 -0.42
C ARG A 99 25.40 5.50 -0.91
N TRP A 100 25.64 5.98 -2.13
CA TRP A 100 24.94 7.17 -2.63
C TRP A 100 23.45 6.88 -2.85
N VAL A 101 23.14 5.68 -3.36
CA VAL A 101 21.76 5.24 -3.56
C VAL A 101 21.02 5.13 -2.23
N GLU A 102 21.66 4.59 -1.18
CA GLU A 102 21.06 4.53 0.16
C GLU A 102 20.82 5.92 0.77
N LEU A 103 21.80 6.83 0.65
CA LEU A 103 21.66 8.19 1.19
C LEU A 103 20.54 8.97 0.50
N VAL A 104 20.48 8.91 -0.84
CA VAL A 104 19.42 9.58 -1.60
C VAL A 104 18.07 8.92 -1.32
N GLY A 105 18.02 7.58 -1.29
CA GLY A 105 16.79 6.84 -1.03
C GLY A 105 16.19 7.12 0.34
N SER A 106 16.99 6.98 1.39
CA SER A 106 16.55 7.23 2.78
C SER A 106 16.19 8.70 3.02
N PHE A 107 17.00 9.64 2.52
CA PHE A 107 16.71 11.08 2.67
C PHE A 107 15.44 11.49 1.91
N SER A 108 15.32 11.11 0.63
CA SER A 108 14.12 11.45 -0.16
C SER A 108 12.87 10.81 0.42
N SER A 109 12.93 9.55 0.87
CA SER A 109 11.81 8.86 1.52
C SER A 109 11.36 9.60 2.78
N GLY A 110 12.29 9.97 3.68
CA GLY A 110 11.96 10.71 4.90
C GLY A 110 11.42 12.12 4.64
N ALA A 111 11.99 12.84 3.67
CA ALA A 111 11.51 14.17 3.29
C ALA A 111 10.10 14.13 2.69
N LEU A 112 9.83 13.13 1.84
CA LEU A 112 8.51 12.93 1.24
C LEU A 112 7.47 12.49 2.28
N MET A 113 7.87 11.69 3.29
CA MET A 113 7.04 11.40 4.46
C MET A 113 6.56 12.68 5.17
N ILE A 114 7.46 13.62 5.43
CA ILE A 114 7.08 14.91 6.02
C ILE A 114 6.17 15.70 5.07
N GLY A 115 6.47 15.70 3.76
CA GLY A 115 5.65 16.34 2.74
C GLY A 115 4.21 15.80 2.70
N GLN A 116 4.03 14.50 2.88
CA GLN A 116 2.71 13.85 2.92
C GLN A 116 1.87 14.30 4.12
N GLY A 117 2.51 14.60 5.26
CA GLY A 117 1.83 15.21 6.40
C GLY A 117 1.31 16.63 6.13
N LEU A 118 1.97 17.35 5.20
CA LEU A 118 1.61 18.71 4.78
C LEU A 118 0.61 18.73 3.59
N ALA A 119 0.24 17.56 3.05
CA ALA A 119 -0.64 17.49 1.89
C ALA A 119 -2.04 18.06 2.22
N GLN A 120 -2.49 18.97 1.35
CA GLN A 120 -3.80 19.62 1.45
C GLN A 120 -4.85 18.97 0.55
N ASN A 121 -4.41 18.23 -0.48
CA ASN A 121 -5.26 17.57 -1.45
C ASN A 121 -4.89 16.09 -1.61
N GLY A 122 -5.90 15.27 -1.93
CA GLY A 122 -5.72 13.83 -2.13
C GLY A 122 -4.73 13.47 -3.23
N GLU A 123 -4.80 14.16 -4.37
CA GLU A 123 -3.90 13.94 -5.51
C GLU A 123 -2.43 14.22 -5.14
N GLY A 124 -2.18 15.31 -4.41
CA GLY A 124 -0.84 15.66 -3.93
C GLY A 124 -0.27 14.58 -3.02
N LEU A 125 -1.09 14.03 -2.11
CA LEU A 125 -0.69 12.92 -1.24
C LEU A 125 -0.31 11.67 -2.06
N VAL A 126 -1.11 11.32 -3.07
CA VAL A 126 -0.86 10.17 -3.96
C VAL A 126 0.44 10.35 -4.76
N VAL A 127 0.70 11.54 -5.28
CA VAL A 127 1.96 11.83 -6.01
C VAL A 127 3.16 11.71 -5.07
N MET A 128 3.09 12.31 -3.88
CA MET A 128 4.19 12.18 -2.91
C MET A 128 4.40 10.73 -2.47
N ARG A 129 3.34 9.92 -2.39
CA ARG A 129 3.42 8.47 -2.16
C ARG A 129 4.12 7.71 -3.26
N ALA A 130 3.83 8.04 -4.51
CA ALA A 130 4.53 7.44 -5.63
C ALA A 130 6.03 7.78 -5.54
N LEU A 131 6.37 9.05 -5.32
CA LEU A 131 7.76 9.49 -5.16
C LEU A 131 8.45 8.82 -3.98
N GLN A 132 7.75 8.63 -2.85
CA GLN A 132 8.28 7.96 -1.67
C GLN A 132 8.60 6.49 -1.98
N GLY A 133 7.76 5.81 -2.76
CA GLY A 133 8.02 4.44 -3.23
C GLY A 133 9.31 4.34 -4.05
N VAL A 134 9.66 5.38 -4.83
CA VAL A 134 10.96 5.44 -5.53
C VAL A 134 12.12 5.55 -4.54
N GLY A 135 12.00 6.38 -3.51
CA GLY A 135 12.98 6.46 -2.42
C GLY A 135 13.15 5.13 -1.69
N LEU A 136 12.05 4.42 -1.44
CA LEU A 136 12.04 3.08 -0.84
C LEU A 136 12.72 2.05 -1.75
N ALA A 137 12.52 2.11 -3.07
CA ALA A 137 13.21 1.23 -4.01
C ALA A 137 14.74 1.42 -3.96
N PHE A 138 15.21 2.66 -3.88
CA PHE A 138 16.63 2.98 -3.69
C PHE A 138 17.17 2.37 -2.40
N HIS A 139 16.43 2.52 -1.31
CA HIS A 139 16.79 1.94 -0.01
C HIS A 139 16.86 0.40 -0.07
N LEU A 140 15.82 -0.28 -0.56
CA LEU A 140 15.76 -1.74 -0.61
C LEU A 140 16.88 -2.34 -1.47
N ALA A 141 17.13 -1.75 -2.65
CA ALA A 141 18.19 -2.20 -3.55
C ALA A 141 19.59 -2.04 -2.94
N SER A 142 19.86 -0.88 -2.35
CA SER A 142 21.17 -0.57 -1.77
C SER A 142 21.43 -1.29 -0.44
N SER A 143 20.40 -1.52 0.38
CA SER A 143 20.47 -2.27 1.64
C SER A 143 21.07 -3.66 1.46
N VAL A 144 20.59 -4.40 0.46
CA VAL A 144 21.11 -5.73 0.14
C VAL A 144 22.59 -5.64 -0.22
N SER A 145 22.95 -4.74 -1.13
CA SER A 145 24.33 -4.53 -1.58
C SER A 145 25.26 -4.14 -0.42
N ILE A 146 24.85 -3.21 0.46
CA ILE A 146 25.62 -2.79 1.63
C ILE A 146 25.89 -3.97 2.57
N ILE A 147 24.88 -4.77 2.90
CA ILE A 147 25.05 -5.94 3.77
C ILE A 147 26.03 -6.95 3.16
N THR A 148 25.91 -7.24 1.87
CA THR A 148 26.81 -8.19 1.19
C THR A 148 28.27 -7.71 1.13
N GLN A 149 28.49 -6.40 1.11
CA GLN A 149 29.84 -5.80 1.09
C GLN A 149 30.42 -5.67 2.51
N LEU A 150 29.57 -5.48 3.51
CA LEU A 150 29.96 -5.23 4.91
C LEU A 150 30.23 -6.51 5.69
N LEU A 151 29.50 -7.58 5.39
CA LEU A 151 29.52 -8.85 6.12
C LEU A 151 29.91 -9.99 5.18
N PRO A 152 30.90 -10.83 5.56
CA PRO A 152 31.22 -12.04 4.81
C PRO A 152 30.04 -13.03 4.87
N GLN A 153 30.01 -13.96 3.91
CA GLN A 153 29.04 -15.06 3.93
C GLN A 153 29.11 -15.84 5.26
N GLY A 154 27.94 -16.24 5.76
CA GLY A 154 27.80 -16.99 7.00
C GLY A 154 26.78 -16.37 7.96
N ARG A 155 26.87 -16.77 9.24
CA ARG A 155 25.85 -16.49 10.27
C ARG A 155 25.56 -14.99 10.45
N GLY A 156 26.59 -14.14 10.41
CA GLY A 156 26.43 -12.70 10.62
C GLY A 156 25.63 -12.02 9.50
N ARG A 157 25.90 -12.36 8.23
CA ARG A 157 25.18 -11.83 7.07
C ARG A 157 23.73 -12.31 7.05
N ASN A 158 23.50 -13.58 7.36
CA ASN A 158 22.15 -14.13 7.45
C ASN A 158 21.34 -13.44 8.56
N PHE A 159 21.94 -13.23 9.73
CA PHE A 159 21.31 -12.51 10.83
C PHE A 159 20.93 -11.07 10.43
N ALA A 160 21.80 -10.35 9.73
CA ALA A 160 21.50 -9.00 9.24
C ALA A 160 20.30 -8.99 8.28
N PHE A 161 20.21 -9.93 7.35
CA PHE A 161 19.04 -10.08 6.47
C PHE A 161 17.78 -10.45 7.25
N SER A 162 17.88 -11.32 8.26
CA SER A 162 16.77 -11.64 9.15
C SER A 162 16.27 -10.41 9.91
N CYS A 163 17.17 -9.54 10.38
CA CYS A 163 16.77 -8.28 11.03
C CYS A 163 16.03 -7.35 10.07
N ILE A 164 16.49 -7.19 8.83
CA ILE A 164 15.77 -6.40 7.81
C ILE A 164 14.42 -7.04 7.50
N GLY A 165 14.36 -8.35 7.30
CA GLY A 165 13.10 -9.07 7.05
C GLY A 165 12.09 -8.91 8.19
N LEU A 166 12.53 -9.00 9.45
CA LEU A 166 11.70 -8.82 10.65
C LEU A 166 11.21 -7.38 10.81
N SER A 167 11.97 -6.40 10.33
CA SER A 167 11.63 -4.98 10.46
C SER A 167 10.35 -4.60 9.71
N GLN A 168 10.03 -5.29 8.62
CA GLN A 168 8.83 -5.07 7.81
C GLN A 168 7.53 -5.35 8.59
N PRO A 169 7.27 -6.58 9.09
CA PRO A 169 6.07 -6.87 9.85
C PRO A 169 6.04 -6.12 11.19
N LEU A 170 7.19 -5.94 11.87
CA LEU A 170 7.24 -5.14 13.10
C LEU A 170 6.84 -3.68 12.85
N GLY A 171 7.40 -3.08 11.79
CA GLY A 171 7.05 -1.72 11.39
C GLY A 171 5.56 -1.61 11.11
N PHE A 172 5.02 -2.47 10.25
CA PHE A 172 3.60 -2.48 9.91
C PHE A 172 2.70 -2.62 11.15
N SER A 173 3.07 -3.48 12.11
CA SER A 173 2.36 -3.64 13.40
C SER A 173 2.32 -2.36 14.20
N LEU A 174 3.49 -1.74 14.37
CA LEU A 174 3.61 -0.47 15.07
C LEU A 174 2.80 0.60 14.34
N GLY A 175 2.81 0.56 13.01
CA GLY A 175 2.00 1.40 12.13
C GLY A 175 0.51 1.30 12.40
N LEU A 176 -0.03 0.09 12.50
CA LEU A 176 -1.45 -0.12 12.81
C LEU A 176 -1.79 0.42 14.20
N VAL A 177 -1.01 0.07 15.23
CA VAL A 177 -1.32 0.48 16.61
C VAL A 177 -1.15 1.98 16.80
N VAL A 178 0.03 2.51 16.46
CA VAL A 178 0.33 3.94 16.57
C VAL A 178 -0.59 4.73 15.65
N GLY A 179 -0.82 4.25 14.43
CA GLY A 179 -1.76 4.86 13.48
C GLY A 179 -3.18 4.91 14.05
N GLY A 180 -3.67 3.83 14.65
CA GLY A 180 -4.99 3.78 15.29
C GLY A 180 -5.11 4.79 16.43
N VAL A 181 -4.11 4.85 17.32
CA VAL A 181 -4.08 5.86 18.40
C VAL A 181 -4.04 7.28 17.83
N LEU A 182 -3.19 7.53 16.84
CA LEU A 182 -3.02 8.86 16.26
C LEU A 182 -4.29 9.33 15.53
N VAL A 183 -4.93 8.45 14.76
CA VAL A 183 -6.20 8.73 14.08
C VAL A 183 -7.29 9.12 15.08
N ASP A 184 -7.38 8.41 16.21
CA ASP A 184 -8.39 8.66 17.23
C ASP A 184 -8.08 9.90 18.12
N THR A 185 -6.84 10.44 18.11
CA THR A 185 -6.41 11.51 19.04
C THR A 185 -5.99 12.81 18.34
N ILE A 186 -4.76 12.87 17.81
CA ILE A 186 -4.11 14.10 17.30
C ILE A 186 -4.33 14.26 15.79
N GLY A 187 -4.66 13.17 15.10
CA GLY A 187 -4.89 13.09 13.67
C GLY A 187 -3.81 12.32 12.92
N TRP A 188 -4.19 11.80 11.75
CA TRP A 188 -3.35 10.95 10.90
C TRP A 188 -2.06 11.65 10.40
N ARG A 189 -2.07 12.99 10.29
CA ARG A 189 -0.92 13.79 9.85
C ARG A 189 0.29 13.66 10.77
N ALA A 190 0.08 13.49 12.08
CA ALA A 190 1.16 13.36 13.05
C ALA A 190 2.06 12.14 12.75
N GLY A 191 1.48 11.04 12.27
CA GLY A 191 2.22 9.83 11.98
C GLY A 191 3.20 9.99 10.82
N TRP A 192 2.85 10.81 9.82
CA TRP A 192 3.75 11.19 8.73
C TRP A 192 4.97 11.95 9.23
N TYR A 193 4.78 12.93 10.11
CA TYR A 193 5.87 13.71 10.69
C TYR A 193 6.79 12.86 11.55
N ILE A 194 6.23 11.97 12.38
CA ILE A 194 7.01 11.07 13.24
C ILE A 194 7.81 10.09 12.39
N ALA A 195 7.17 9.39 11.46
CA ALA A 195 7.84 8.41 10.59
C ALA A 195 8.91 9.07 9.71
N GLY A 196 8.59 10.24 9.12
CA GLY A 196 9.52 11.01 8.31
C GLY A 196 10.71 11.54 9.12
N GLY A 197 10.48 12.05 10.33
CA GLY A 197 11.53 12.50 11.24
C GLY A 197 12.49 11.38 11.65
N ILE A 198 11.95 10.20 12.00
CA ILE A 198 12.76 9.01 12.33
C ILE A 198 13.56 8.54 11.10
N THR A 199 12.94 8.52 9.91
CA THR A 199 13.61 8.14 8.66
C THR A 199 14.76 9.10 8.34
N LEU A 200 14.55 10.41 8.47
CA LEU A 200 15.59 11.41 8.27
C LEU A 200 16.71 11.30 9.31
N PHE A 201 16.38 10.99 10.56
CA PHE A 201 17.38 10.72 11.59
C PHE A 201 18.28 9.55 11.20
N PHE A 202 17.71 8.45 10.69
CA PHE A 202 18.50 7.34 10.16
C PHE A 202 19.28 7.70 8.90
N ALA A 203 18.74 8.54 8.02
CA ALA A 203 19.45 9.04 6.85
C ALA A 203 20.67 9.89 7.24
N VAL A 204 20.58 10.70 8.29
CA VAL A 204 21.72 11.46 8.84
C VAL A 204 22.77 10.52 9.42
N ILE A 205 22.36 9.50 10.17
CA ILE A 205 23.27 8.46 10.69
C ILE A 205 23.99 7.75 9.53
N ALA A 206 23.29 7.46 8.43
CA ALA A 206 23.85 6.80 7.25
C ALA A 206 25.02 7.58 6.64
N VAL A 207 24.99 8.93 6.69
CA VAL A 207 26.07 9.79 6.17
C VAL A 207 27.40 9.46 6.82
N TRP A 208 27.43 9.16 8.12
CA TRP A 208 28.67 8.88 8.84
C TRP A 208 29.03 7.40 8.93
N THR A 209 28.06 6.50 8.85
CA THR A 209 28.25 5.07 9.17
C THR A 209 28.56 4.21 7.95
N ILE A 210 27.91 4.49 6.82
CA ILE A 210 28.13 3.76 5.57
C ILE A 210 29.55 4.08 5.07
N PRO A 211 30.40 3.12 4.71
CA PRO A 211 31.75 3.44 4.24
C PRO A 211 31.70 4.22 2.92
N LYS A 212 32.58 5.22 2.78
CA LYS A 212 32.87 5.79 1.46
C LYS A 212 33.49 4.70 0.60
N ASN A 213 32.84 4.33 -0.51
CA ASN A 213 33.45 3.43 -1.47
C ASN A 213 34.65 4.14 -2.11
N LYS A 214 35.82 3.51 -2.06
CA LYS A 214 37.02 3.98 -2.77
C LYS A 214 36.92 3.75 -4.29
N THR A 215 35.91 3.01 -4.75
CA THR A 215 35.88 2.40 -6.08
C THR A 215 35.39 3.30 -7.21
N VAL A 216 35.07 4.58 -6.97
CA VAL A 216 34.63 5.45 -8.09
C VAL A 216 35.22 6.85 -8.00
N GLN A 217 36.53 6.93 -8.25
CA GLN A 217 37.23 8.16 -8.61
C GLN A 217 37.52 8.24 -10.13
N ASP A 218 36.94 7.36 -10.94
CA ASP A 218 37.11 7.46 -12.40
C ASP A 218 36.15 8.50 -12.99
N GLU A 219 36.69 9.39 -13.82
CA GLU A 219 36.01 10.46 -14.58
C GLU A 219 34.91 9.97 -15.57
N SER A 220 34.47 8.72 -15.46
CA SER A 220 33.50 8.08 -16.35
C SER A 220 32.20 7.64 -15.66
N LEU A 221 31.86 8.18 -14.49
CA LEU A 221 30.60 7.87 -13.78
C LEU A 221 29.35 8.01 -14.65
N LEU A 222 29.20 9.15 -15.33
CA LEU A 222 28.08 9.40 -16.24
C LEU A 222 28.09 8.48 -17.46
N HIS A 223 29.28 8.16 -17.98
CA HIS A 223 29.44 7.21 -19.09
C HIS A 223 29.05 5.79 -18.67
N ASN A 224 29.47 5.34 -17.49
CA ASN A 224 29.14 4.02 -16.93
C ASN A 224 27.64 3.90 -16.63
N VAL A 225 27.02 4.92 -16.05
CA VAL A 225 25.56 4.98 -15.81
C VAL A 225 24.79 4.92 -17.14
N ARG A 226 25.29 5.58 -18.19
CA ARG A 226 24.64 5.58 -19.51
C ARG A 226 24.81 4.26 -20.27
N THR A 227 25.92 3.55 -20.08
CA THR A 227 26.27 2.35 -20.87
C THR A 227 25.95 1.02 -20.16
N LYS A 228 25.98 0.98 -18.83
CA LYS A 228 25.76 -0.23 -18.04
C LYS A 228 24.32 -0.41 -17.56
N ILE A 229 23.49 0.64 -17.60
CA ILE A 229 22.08 0.54 -17.21
C ILE A 229 21.21 0.27 -18.43
N ASP A 230 20.30 -0.69 -18.31
CA ASP A 230 19.27 -0.95 -19.31
C ASP A 230 18.10 0.04 -19.18
N TRP A 231 18.34 1.29 -19.60
CA TRP A 231 17.33 2.36 -19.57
C TRP A 231 16.07 2.03 -20.36
N LEU A 232 16.22 1.30 -21.47
CA LEU A 232 15.09 0.89 -22.29
C LEU A 232 14.26 -0.16 -21.55
N GLY A 233 14.90 -1.20 -21.01
CA GLY A 233 14.22 -2.21 -20.21
C GLY A 233 13.53 -1.62 -18.98
N ALA A 234 14.21 -0.72 -18.26
CA ALA A 234 13.66 -0.03 -17.10
C ALA A 234 12.45 0.86 -17.46
N PHE A 235 12.53 1.61 -18.56
CA PHE A 235 11.41 2.43 -19.03
C PHE A 235 10.21 1.57 -19.43
N LEU A 236 10.43 0.49 -20.20
CA LEU A 236 9.33 -0.38 -20.63
C LEU A 236 8.68 -1.11 -19.45
N ALA A 237 9.46 -1.64 -18.52
CA ALA A 237 8.93 -2.28 -17.32
C ALA A 237 8.15 -1.29 -16.45
N SER A 238 8.69 -0.09 -16.22
CA SER A 238 8.01 0.96 -15.46
C SER A 238 6.73 1.43 -16.14
N ALA A 239 6.76 1.61 -17.47
CA ALA A 239 5.60 2.01 -18.25
C ALA A 239 4.49 0.95 -18.20
N PHE A 240 4.84 -0.34 -18.36
CA PHE A 240 3.87 -1.44 -18.21
C PHE A 240 3.18 -1.41 -16.84
N MET A 241 3.97 -1.30 -15.78
CA MET A 241 3.47 -1.28 -14.40
C MET A 241 2.55 -0.07 -14.15
N ALA A 242 3.00 1.12 -14.53
CA ALA A 242 2.24 2.36 -14.35
C ALA A 242 0.92 2.35 -15.13
N LEU A 243 0.95 1.93 -16.40
CA LEU A 243 -0.24 1.86 -17.25
C LEU A 243 -1.25 0.84 -16.71
N LEU A 244 -0.78 -0.35 -16.31
CA LEU A 244 -1.66 -1.41 -15.81
C LEU A 244 -2.38 -0.99 -14.52
N CYS A 245 -1.65 -0.42 -13.56
CA CYS A 245 -2.26 0.04 -12.31
C CYS A 245 -3.14 1.27 -12.50
N TYR A 246 -2.76 2.21 -13.37
CA TYR A 246 -3.61 3.36 -13.71
C TYR A 246 -4.92 2.91 -14.35
N LEU A 247 -4.89 1.90 -15.22
CA LEU A 247 -6.09 1.29 -15.77
C LEU A 247 -6.98 0.69 -14.67
N LEU A 248 -6.41 -0.13 -13.78
CA LEU A 248 -7.15 -0.77 -12.68
C LEU A 248 -7.80 0.25 -11.76
N ALA A 249 -7.13 1.37 -11.52
CA ALA A 249 -7.66 2.47 -10.73
C ALA A 249 -8.85 3.18 -11.38
N ILE A 250 -8.76 3.50 -12.68
CA ILE A 250 -9.89 4.10 -13.40
C ILE A 250 -11.08 3.15 -13.38
N VAL A 251 -10.83 1.86 -13.61
CA VAL A 251 -11.88 0.82 -13.59
C VAL A 251 -12.44 0.61 -12.18
N SER A 252 -11.63 0.79 -11.14
CA SER A 252 -12.10 0.71 -9.75
C SER A 252 -13.06 1.85 -9.40
N ALA A 253 -12.85 3.03 -9.98
CA ALA A 253 -13.70 4.19 -9.76
C ALA A 253 -15.09 4.05 -10.36
N ASP A 254 -15.11 3.56 -11.59
CA ASP A 254 -16.29 3.47 -12.43
C ASP A 254 -16.09 2.28 -13.36
N PRO A 255 -16.69 1.12 -13.03
CA PRO A 255 -16.56 -0.08 -13.83
C PRO A 255 -17.03 0.10 -15.28
N SER A 256 -17.91 1.07 -15.55
CA SER A 256 -18.38 1.36 -16.91
C SER A 256 -17.29 1.94 -17.81
N ARG A 257 -16.28 2.60 -17.23
CA ARG A 257 -15.12 3.14 -17.95
C ARG A 257 -14.22 2.08 -18.55
N ILE A 258 -14.40 0.80 -18.25
CA ILE A 258 -13.65 -0.27 -18.91
C ILE A 258 -13.87 -0.27 -20.43
N LYS A 259 -15.04 0.22 -20.90
CA LYS A 259 -15.39 0.35 -22.32
C LYS A 259 -14.99 1.70 -22.93
N SER A 260 -14.48 2.63 -22.12
CA SER A 260 -14.05 3.93 -22.63
C SER A 260 -12.82 3.77 -23.53
N VAL A 261 -12.72 4.65 -24.54
CA VAL A 261 -11.61 4.63 -25.50
C VAL A 261 -10.26 4.76 -24.79
N ASP A 262 -10.18 5.61 -23.76
CA ASP A 262 -8.97 5.84 -22.98
C ASP A 262 -8.48 4.56 -22.28
N SER A 263 -9.38 3.83 -21.61
CA SER A 263 -9.05 2.55 -20.95
C SER A 263 -8.57 1.49 -21.94
N ILE A 264 -9.18 1.42 -23.12
CA ILE A 264 -8.78 0.48 -24.18
C ILE A 264 -7.38 0.83 -24.69
N VAL A 265 -7.09 2.12 -24.92
CA VAL A 265 -5.77 2.59 -25.36
C VAL A 265 -4.71 2.26 -24.31
N ILE A 266 -4.97 2.51 -23.02
CA ILE A 266 -4.05 2.19 -21.93
C ILE A 266 -3.81 0.68 -21.84
N LEU A 267 -4.86 -0.13 -21.98
CA LEU A 267 -4.76 -1.59 -21.99
C LEU A 267 -3.92 -2.09 -23.18
N CYS A 268 -4.15 -1.55 -24.38
CA CYS A 268 -3.34 -1.88 -25.55
C CYS A 268 -1.87 -1.47 -25.37
N LEU A 269 -1.60 -0.29 -24.82
CA LEU A 269 -0.23 0.16 -24.53
C LEU A 269 0.46 -0.74 -23.50
N ALA A 270 -0.23 -1.13 -22.42
CA ALA A 270 0.29 -2.09 -21.46
C ALA A 270 0.54 -3.46 -22.10
N ALA A 271 -0.42 -3.95 -22.91
CA ALA A 271 -0.31 -5.22 -23.62
C ALA A 271 0.84 -5.24 -24.65
N ILE A 272 1.24 -4.08 -25.18
CA ILE A 272 2.40 -3.93 -26.09
C ILE A 272 3.71 -3.77 -25.31
N ALA A 273 3.69 -3.03 -24.19
CA ALA A 273 4.89 -2.76 -23.39
C ALA A 273 5.54 -4.04 -22.83
N LEU A 274 4.75 -5.02 -22.39
CA LEU A 274 5.27 -6.28 -21.84
C LEU A 274 6.00 -7.16 -22.88
N PRO A 275 5.43 -7.47 -24.06
CA PRO A 275 6.15 -8.15 -25.14
C PRO A 275 7.39 -7.40 -25.59
N LEU A 276 7.31 -6.07 -25.73
CA LEU A 276 8.48 -5.26 -26.11
C LEU A 276 9.59 -5.33 -25.06
N PHE A 277 9.25 -5.40 -23.77
CA PHE A 277 10.23 -5.61 -22.70
C PHE A 277 10.92 -6.98 -22.84
N ILE A 278 10.16 -8.05 -23.08
CA ILE A 278 10.69 -9.41 -23.25
C ILE A 278 11.57 -9.51 -24.51
N ILE A 279 11.16 -8.89 -25.62
CA ILE A 279 11.93 -8.89 -26.87
C ILE A 279 13.21 -8.06 -26.70
N SER A 280 13.12 -6.89 -26.08
CA SER A 280 14.26 -6.01 -25.81
C SER A 280 15.28 -6.70 -24.88
N SER A 281 14.82 -7.34 -23.80
CA SER A 281 15.69 -8.10 -22.89
C SER A 281 16.37 -9.25 -23.64
N HIS A 282 15.62 -9.99 -24.45
CA HIS A 282 16.14 -11.11 -25.23
C HIS A 282 17.19 -10.65 -26.26
N HIS A 283 16.93 -9.55 -26.97
CA HIS A 283 17.86 -8.97 -27.94
C HIS A 283 19.13 -8.42 -27.28
N ARG A 284 19.03 -7.84 -26.07
CA ARG A 284 20.19 -7.34 -25.31
C ARG A 284 21.08 -8.47 -24.82
N VAL A 285 20.48 -9.54 -24.27
CA VAL A 285 21.20 -10.75 -23.85
C VAL A 285 21.93 -11.37 -25.04
N LYS A 286 21.27 -11.51 -26.20
CA LYS A 286 21.89 -12.03 -27.44
C LYS A 286 23.06 -11.18 -27.94
N ARG A 287 23.08 -9.88 -27.64
CA ARG A 287 24.14 -8.94 -28.04
C ARG A 287 25.22 -8.75 -26.97
N ASN A 288 25.28 -9.60 -25.93
CA ASN A 288 26.19 -9.47 -24.78
C ASN A 288 26.13 -8.07 -24.13
N LYS A 289 24.96 -7.44 -24.12
CA LYS A 289 24.72 -6.16 -23.44
C LYS A 289 24.09 -6.42 -22.07
N VAL A 290 24.32 -5.50 -21.14
CA VAL A 290 23.67 -5.55 -19.81
C VAL A 290 22.16 -5.50 -20.00
N ALA A 291 21.48 -6.51 -19.46
CA ALA A 291 20.02 -6.64 -19.47
C ALA A 291 19.51 -6.58 -18.03
N LEU A 292 18.40 -5.87 -17.81
CA LEU A 292 17.84 -5.67 -16.47
C LEU A 292 17.44 -6.99 -15.80
N ILE A 293 16.81 -7.89 -16.57
CA ILE A 293 16.49 -9.25 -16.14
C ILE A 293 16.90 -10.21 -17.26
N PRO A 294 17.97 -11.00 -17.09
CA PRO A 294 18.33 -12.01 -18.07
C PRO A 294 17.27 -13.13 -18.10
N ASN A 295 16.83 -13.51 -19.30
CA ASN A 295 15.81 -14.55 -19.49
C ASN A 295 16.23 -15.93 -18.92
N SER A 296 17.52 -16.13 -18.61
CA SER A 296 18.02 -17.33 -17.95
C SER A 296 17.46 -17.52 -16.54
N LEU A 297 17.15 -16.44 -15.81
CA LEU A 297 16.52 -16.49 -14.48
C LEU A 297 15.17 -17.21 -14.55
N TRP A 298 14.33 -16.82 -15.52
CA TRP A 298 12.98 -17.35 -15.70
C TRP A 298 12.95 -18.79 -16.24
N ARG A 299 14.06 -19.26 -16.82
CA ARG A 299 14.18 -20.63 -17.32
C ARG A 299 14.23 -21.65 -16.16
N ASN A 300 14.63 -21.22 -14.96
CA ASN A 300 14.53 -22.06 -13.78
C ASN A 300 13.09 -22.06 -13.26
N THR A 301 12.41 -23.20 -13.41
CA THR A 301 11.01 -23.37 -13.01
C THR A 301 10.78 -23.16 -11.50
N SER A 302 11.77 -23.51 -10.66
CA SER A 302 11.66 -23.32 -9.21
C SER A 302 11.67 -21.83 -8.86
N PHE A 303 12.56 -21.04 -9.47
CA PHE A 303 12.62 -19.60 -9.25
C PHE A 303 11.37 -18.89 -9.77
N SER A 304 10.94 -19.22 -10.99
CA SER A 304 9.72 -18.64 -11.59
C SER A 304 8.47 -18.96 -10.78
N SER A 305 8.33 -20.21 -10.31
CA SER A 305 7.21 -20.62 -9.46
C SER A 305 7.20 -19.84 -8.16
N VAL A 306 8.35 -19.73 -7.48
CA VAL A 306 8.48 -19.00 -6.21
C VAL A 306 8.14 -17.52 -6.37
N CYS A 307 8.59 -16.89 -7.46
CA CYS A 307 8.26 -15.49 -7.77
C CYS A 307 6.75 -15.29 -8.02
N ALA A 308 6.10 -16.22 -8.73
CA ALA A 308 4.65 -16.16 -8.95
C ALA A 308 3.87 -16.35 -7.65
N THR A 309 4.26 -17.34 -6.83
CA THR A 309 3.56 -17.61 -5.56
C THR A 309 3.76 -16.47 -4.55
N VAL A 310 4.96 -15.90 -4.41
CA VAL A 310 5.17 -14.76 -3.49
C VAL A 310 4.37 -13.53 -3.92
N ALA A 311 4.24 -13.28 -5.22
CA ALA A 311 3.42 -12.19 -5.74
C ALA A 311 1.95 -12.37 -5.34
N LEU A 312 1.39 -13.58 -5.55
CA LEU A 312 0.02 -13.90 -5.17
C LEU A 312 -0.20 -13.90 -3.65
N SER A 313 0.73 -14.42 -2.86
CA SER A 313 0.61 -14.42 -1.40
C SER A 313 0.71 -13.02 -0.83
N ASN A 314 1.58 -12.16 -1.37
CA ASN A 314 1.66 -10.77 -0.94
C ASN A 314 0.42 -9.95 -1.35
N ALA A 315 -0.16 -10.25 -2.52
CA ALA A 315 -1.43 -9.70 -2.97
C ALA A 315 -2.56 -9.99 -1.97
N VAL A 316 -2.70 -11.26 -1.57
CA VAL A 316 -3.72 -11.70 -0.61
C VAL A 316 -3.48 -11.07 0.77
N LEU A 317 -2.24 -11.07 1.26
CA LEU A 317 -1.89 -10.50 2.56
C LEU A 317 -2.30 -9.02 2.66
N ASN A 318 -1.82 -8.18 1.74
CA ASN A 318 -2.08 -6.74 1.78
C ASN A 318 -3.58 -6.44 1.61
N SER A 319 -4.27 -7.19 0.76
CA SER A 319 -5.69 -6.98 0.51
C SER A 319 -6.53 -7.38 1.71
N MET A 320 -6.24 -8.53 2.33
CA MET A 320 -6.92 -8.95 3.55
C MET A 320 -6.70 -7.97 4.71
N GLU A 321 -5.51 -7.39 4.84
CA GLU A 321 -5.22 -6.35 5.85
C GLU A 321 -6.09 -5.12 5.68
N LEU A 322 -6.15 -4.62 4.44
CA LEU A 322 -6.97 -3.47 4.07
C LEU A 322 -8.46 -3.75 4.27
N PHE A 323 -8.98 -4.85 3.72
CA PHE A 323 -10.41 -5.17 3.82
C PHE A 323 -10.82 -5.54 5.24
N ALA A 324 -9.97 -6.18 6.04
CA ALA A 324 -10.24 -6.42 7.45
C ALA A 324 -10.30 -5.09 8.24
N SER A 325 -9.39 -4.16 7.96
CA SER A 325 -9.41 -2.81 8.54
C SER A 325 -10.75 -2.10 8.21
N LEU A 326 -11.15 -2.11 6.94
CA LEU A 326 -12.42 -1.52 6.51
C LEU A 326 -13.63 -2.24 7.12
N PHE A 327 -13.61 -3.56 7.21
CA PHE A 327 -14.69 -4.32 7.83
C PHE A 327 -14.88 -3.93 9.30
N PHE A 328 -13.79 -3.86 10.08
CA PHE A 328 -13.89 -3.48 11.48
C PHE A 328 -14.35 -2.03 11.67
N GLN A 329 -13.89 -1.10 10.82
CA GLN A 329 -14.19 0.33 10.97
C GLN A 329 -15.53 0.74 10.35
N GLU A 330 -15.82 0.35 9.12
CA GLU A 330 -17.01 0.79 8.37
C GLU A 330 -18.22 -0.14 8.55
N VAL A 331 -18.01 -1.44 8.79
CA VAL A 331 -19.11 -2.42 8.92
C VAL A 331 -19.45 -2.72 10.38
N GLN A 332 -18.44 -2.88 11.24
CA GLN A 332 -18.64 -3.08 12.68
C GLN A 332 -18.60 -1.78 13.49
N TYR A 333 -18.35 -0.63 12.86
CA TYR A 333 -18.34 0.70 13.48
C TYR A 333 -17.39 0.82 14.68
N LEU A 334 -16.25 0.13 14.61
CA LEU A 334 -15.24 0.14 15.66
C LEU A 334 -14.27 1.30 15.43
N SER A 335 -13.74 1.88 16.52
CA SER A 335 -12.67 2.88 16.45
C SER A 335 -11.41 2.33 15.77
N ALA A 336 -10.56 3.20 15.21
CA ALA A 336 -9.33 2.81 14.52
C ALA A 336 -8.40 1.99 15.44
N LEU A 337 -8.23 2.40 16.71
CA LEU A 337 -7.44 1.64 17.68
C LEU A 337 -7.95 0.20 17.88
N GLN A 338 -9.26 0.05 17.99
CA GLN A 338 -9.90 -1.25 18.20
C GLN A 338 -9.81 -2.17 16.97
N ALA A 339 -9.82 -1.62 15.76
CA ALA A 339 -9.58 -2.37 14.54
C ALA A 339 -8.11 -2.82 14.47
N SER A 340 -7.16 -1.94 14.79
CA SER A 340 -5.73 -2.29 14.85
C SER A 340 -5.41 -3.42 15.81
N ILE A 341 -5.99 -3.40 17.02
CA ILE A 341 -5.79 -4.48 18.01
C ILE A 341 -6.32 -5.82 17.50
N ARG A 342 -7.43 -5.81 16.73
CA ARG A 342 -8.01 -7.03 16.15
C ARG A 342 -7.20 -7.59 14.98
N ILE A 343 -6.42 -6.77 14.28
CA ILE A 343 -5.52 -7.21 13.20
C ILE A 343 -4.18 -7.71 13.75
N LEU A 344 -3.73 -7.17 14.89
CA LEU A 344 -2.43 -7.46 15.51
C LEU A 344 -2.02 -8.94 15.63
N PRO A 345 -2.94 -9.91 15.87
CA PRO A 345 -2.57 -11.33 15.91
C PRO A 345 -1.90 -11.85 14.63
N SER A 346 -2.25 -11.32 13.45
CA SER A 346 -1.59 -11.69 12.20
C SER A 346 -0.09 -11.44 12.26
N LEU A 347 0.33 -10.36 12.88
CA LEU A 347 1.72 -9.94 12.93
C LEU A 347 2.54 -10.77 13.92
N ILE A 348 1.93 -11.13 15.06
CA ILE A 348 2.54 -12.06 16.03
C ILE A 348 2.78 -13.41 15.34
N VAL A 349 1.78 -13.92 14.61
CA VAL A 349 1.90 -15.20 13.90
C VAL A 349 2.95 -15.12 12.79
N GLY A 350 2.96 -14.04 12.00
CA GLY A 350 3.97 -13.84 10.95
C GLY A 350 5.40 -13.82 11.49
N ALA A 351 5.63 -13.11 12.61
CA ALA A 351 6.93 -13.08 13.28
C ALA A 351 7.35 -14.46 13.82
N LEU A 352 6.43 -15.18 14.47
CA LEU A 352 6.68 -16.53 14.98
C LEU A 352 6.94 -17.53 13.85
N LEU A 353 6.23 -17.42 12.72
CA LEU A 353 6.41 -18.30 11.57
C LEU A 353 7.77 -18.13 10.91
N ASN A 354 8.26 -16.90 10.77
CA ASN A 354 9.61 -16.67 10.27
C ASN A 354 10.67 -17.37 11.14
N LEU A 355 10.50 -17.37 12.46
CA LEU A 355 11.39 -18.09 13.38
C LEU A 355 11.25 -19.61 13.24
N ILE A 356 10.02 -20.13 13.25
CA ILE A 356 9.74 -21.58 13.16
C ILE A 356 10.27 -22.12 11.83
N ILE A 357 9.92 -21.48 10.72
CA ILE A 357 10.33 -21.94 9.39
C ILE A 357 11.85 -21.87 9.26
N GLY A 358 12.51 -20.80 9.73
CA GLY A 358 13.96 -20.73 9.77
C GLY A 358 14.63 -21.89 10.52
N LEU A 359 14.01 -22.43 11.57
CA LEU A 359 14.51 -23.58 12.33
C LEU A 359 14.22 -24.94 11.67
N PHE A 360 13.06 -25.08 11.02
CA PHE A 360 12.56 -26.36 10.51
C PHE A 360 12.77 -26.55 8.99
N VAL A 361 13.17 -25.52 8.25
CA VAL A 361 13.34 -25.57 6.78
C VAL A 361 14.36 -26.61 6.31
N HIS A 362 15.38 -26.92 7.13
CA HIS A 362 16.36 -27.95 6.81
C HIS A 362 15.82 -29.38 6.95
N LYS A 363 14.69 -29.57 7.64
CA LYS A 363 14.09 -30.89 7.91
C LYS A 363 12.96 -31.26 6.96
N ILE A 364 12.34 -30.27 6.30
CA ILE A 364 11.15 -30.44 5.47
C ILE A 364 11.45 -29.91 4.07
N ARG A 365 11.05 -30.64 3.02
CA ARG A 365 11.24 -30.18 1.64
C ARG A 365 10.44 -28.88 1.40
N ALA A 366 11.07 -27.89 0.76
CA ALA A 366 10.49 -26.57 0.49
C ALA A 366 9.09 -26.60 -0.14
N VAL A 367 8.86 -27.53 -1.08
CA VAL A 367 7.55 -27.70 -1.76
C VAL A 367 6.41 -27.97 -0.76
N TRP A 368 6.62 -28.82 0.24
CA TRP A 368 5.59 -29.14 1.22
C TRP A 368 5.28 -27.94 2.12
N ILE A 369 6.31 -27.20 2.52
CA ILE A 369 6.14 -25.97 3.31
C ILE A 369 5.27 -24.98 2.54
N VAL A 370 5.61 -24.72 1.27
CA VAL A 370 4.87 -23.77 0.42
C VAL A 370 3.43 -24.19 0.19
N THR A 371 3.17 -25.47 -0.15
CA THR A 371 1.81 -25.94 -0.43
C THR A 371 0.93 -25.89 0.83
N ILE A 372 1.43 -26.36 1.97
CA ILE A 372 0.66 -26.38 3.23
C ILE A 372 0.36 -24.95 3.68
N THR A 373 1.36 -24.07 3.68
CA THR A 373 1.18 -22.68 4.12
C THR A 373 0.25 -21.89 3.20
N SER A 374 0.30 -22.15 1.89
CA SER A 374 -0.61 -21.53 0.91
C SER A 374 -2.05 -22.03 1.08
N LEU A 375 -2.25 -23.33 1.35
CA LEU A 375 -3.57 -23.89 1.63
C LEU A 375 -4.17 -23.32 2.93
N LEU A 376 -3.35 -23.15 3.97
CA LEU A 376 -3.76 -22.52 5.22
C LEU A 376 -4.14 -21.04 5.01
N CYS A 377 -3.33 -20.30 4.26
CA CYS A 377 -3.61 -18.90 3.94
C CYS A 377 -4.92 -18.72 3.17
N ALA A 378 -5.27 -19.64 2.25
CA ALA A 378 -6.55 -19.63 1.55
C ALA A 378 -7.76 -19.74 2.48
N GLY A 379 -7.60 -20.30 3.70
CA GLY A 379 -8.64 -20.32 4.72
C GLY A 379 -9.01 -18.93 5.25
N SER A 380 -8.08 -17.98 5.29
CA SER A 380 -8.33 -16.62 5.80
C SER A 380 -9.42 -15.86 5.00
N PRO A 381 -9.29 -15.66 3.68
CA PRO A 381 -10.32 -14.98 2.89
C PRO A 381 -11.64 -15.74 2.89
N LEU A 382 -11.63 -17.08 2.95
CA LEU A 382 -12.86 -17.88 3.03
C LEU A 382 -13.61 -17.65 4.34
N LEU A 383 -12.90 -17.61 5.47
CA LEU A 383 -13.50 -17.31 6.78
C LEU A 383 -14.06 -15.89 6.84
N MET A 384 -13.37 -14.92 6.24
CA MET A 384 -13.85 -13.55 6.10
C MET A 384 -15.05 -13.43 5.16
N ALA A 385 -15.13 -14.25 4.10
CA ALA A 385 -16.26 -14.20 3.17
C ALA A 385 -17.59 -14.67 3.79
N VAL A 386 -17.54 -15.57 4.78
CA VAL A 386 -18.73 -16.14 5.45
C VAL A 386 -19.11 -15.36 6.71
N ILE A 387 -18.28 -14.41 7.15
CA ILE A 387 -18.49 -13.72 8.43
C ILE A 387 -19.76 -12.86 8.39
N GLN A 388 -20.57 -12.95 9.45
CA GLN A 388 -21.68 -12.03 9.65
C GLN A 388 -21.24 -10.88 10.57
N PRO A 389 -21.66 -9.62 10.30
CA PRO A 389 -21.26 -8.48 11.11
C PRO A 389 -21.58 -8.58 12.61
N SER A 390 -22.64 -9.33 12.96
CA SER A 390 -23.10 -9.53 14.34
C SER A 390 -22.26 -10.53 15.14
N TRP A 391 -21.37 -11.29 14.49
CA TRP A 391 -20.62 -12.35 15.16
C TRP A 391 -19.49 -11.79 16.03
N PRO A 392 -19.17 -12.45 17.16
CA PRO A 392 -18.04 -12.07 17.98
C PRO A 392 -16.73 -12.30 17.23
N TYR A 393 -15.74 -11.45 17.53
CA TYR A 393 -14.40 -11.52 16.94
C TYR A 393 -13.76 -12.92 17.01
N TRP A 394 -13.97 -13.62 18.12
CA TRP A 394 -13.41 -14.96 18.37
C TRP A 394 -14.01 -16.07 17.51
N GLY A 395 -15.15 -15.84 16.84
CA GLY A 395 -15.81 -16.87 16.02
C GLY A 395 -15.06 -17.13 14.72
N ASN A 396 -14.92 -16.11 13.86
CA ASN A 396 -14.26 -16.21 12.56
C ASN A 396 -13.09 -15.25 12.40
N ALA A 397 -13.22 -14.01 12.87
CA ALA A 397 -12.28 -12.95 12.55
C ALA A 397 -10.87 -13.23 13.09
N PHE A 398 -10.77 -13.70 14.34
CA PHE A 398 -9.51 -14.08 14.95
C PHE A 398 -8.77 -15.16 14.14
N PHE A 399 -9.46 -16.23 13.73
CA PHE A 399 -8.85 -17.31 12.96
C PHE A 399 -8.42 -16.87 11.57
N ALA A 400 -9.20 -16.00 10.92
CA ALA A 400 -8.82 -15.41 9.65
C ALA A 400 -7.50 -14.61 9.79
N GLN A 401 -7.40 -13.74 10.81
CA GLN A 401 -6.19 -12.94 11.04
C GLN A 401 -4.95 -13.81 11.32
N ILE A 402 -5.10 -14.94 12.02
CA ILE A 402 -4.00 -15.88 12.26
C ILE A 402 -3.53 -16.56 10.97
N LEU A 403 -4.46 -16.92 10.08
CA LEU A 403 -4.14 -17.68 8.87
C LEU A 403 -3.59 -16.82 7.73
N GLN A 404 -3.96 -15.54 7.70
CA GLN A 404 -3.56 -14.59 6.67
C GLN A 404 -2.05 -14.48 6.38
N PRO A 405 -1.14 -14.28 7.35
CA PRO A 405 0.30 -14.09 7.10
C PRO A 405 1.02 -15.37 6.67
N VAL A 406 0.39 -16.53 6.88
CA VAL A 406 1.08 -17.84 6.93
C VAL A 406 1.84 -18.15 5.64
N SER A 407 1.24 -17.88 4.49
CA SER A 407 1.84 -18.19 3.19
C SER A 407 2.96 -17.22 2.83
N PHE A 408 2.74 -15.91 3.00
CA PHE A 408 3.70 -14.90 2.59
C PHE A 408 5.02 -15.00 3.35
N ASP A 409 4.95 -15.07 4.68
CA ASP A 409 6.16 -15.16 5.53
C ASP A 409 6.95 -16.46 5.28
N ALA A 410 6.23 -17.56 5.09
CA ALA A 410 6.84 -18.83 4.72
C ALA A 410 7.56 -18.76 3.36
N LEU A 411 6.88 -18.23 2.36
CA LEU A 411 7.41 -18.06 1.00
C LEU A 411 8.57 -17.09 0.94
N PHE A 412 8.55 -16.05 1.76
CA PHE A 412 9.64 -15.09 1.81
C PHE A 412 10.93 -15.77 2.30
N THR A 413 10.83 -16.55 3.38
CA THR A 413 11.97 -17.32 3.91
C THR A 413 12.44 -18.41 2.93
N VAL A 414 11.52 -19.22 2.41
CA VAL A 414 11.83 -20.30 1.47
C VAL A 414 12.39 -19.74 0.16
N GLY A 415 11.84 -18.63 -0.33
CA GLY A 415 12.26 -18.00 -1.57
C GLY A 415 13.69 -17.49 -1.52
N LEU A 416 14.10 -16.89 -0.40
CA LEU A 416 15.50 -16.49 -0.19
C LEU A 416 16.45 -17.70 -0.23
N ILE A 417 16.06 -18.84 0.35
CA ILE A 417 16.86 -20.08 0.32
C ILE A 417 16.97 -20.62 -1.10
N VAL A 418 15.85 -20.67 -1.83
CA VAL A 418 15.86 -21.10 -3.24
C VAL A 418 16.77 -20.21 -4.08
N ILE A 419 16.79 -18.90 -3.84
CA ILE A 419 17.67 -17.97 -4.54
C ILE A 419 19.14 -18.27 -4.26
N THR A 420 19.51 -18.51 -2.99
CA THR A 420 20.89 -18.81 -2.62
C THR A 420 21.36 -20.18 -3.11
N ASP A 421 20.45 -21.16 -3.20
CA ASP A 421 20.78 -22.52 -3.63
C ASP A 421 20.87 -22.65 -5.16
N VAL A 422 20.03 -21.91 -5.90
CA VAL A 422 19.94 -22.01 -7.37
C VAL A 422 20.95 -21.12 -8.09
N PHE A 423 21.25 -19.94 -7.54
CA PHE A 423 22.04 -18.93 -8.23
C PHE A 423 23.43 -18.76 -7.61
N PRO A 424 24.48 -18.63 -8.45
CA PRO A 424 25.81 -18.28 -7.96
C PRO A 424 25.85 -16.87 -7.34
N ASP A 425 26.86 -16.64 -6.50
CA ASP A 425 26.97 -15.45 -5.63
C ASP A 425 26.91 -14.10 -6.36
N ASP A 426 27.30 -14.08 -7.63
CA ASP A 426 27.27 -12.92 -8.51
C ASP A 426 25.85 -12.55 -8.98
N THR A 427 24.96 -13.54 -9.10
CA THR A 427 23.58 -13.38 -9.61
C THR A 427 22.52 -13.43 -8.52
N GLN A 428 22.86 -13.87 -7.31
CA GLN A 428 21.94 -13.89 -6.14
C GLN A 428 21.34 -12.52 -5.84
N ALA A 429 22.12 -11.43 -5.91
CA ALA A 429 21.62 -10.08 -5.63
C ALA A 429 20.55 -9.67 -6.65
N LEU A 430 20.77 -9.99 -7.93
CA LEU A 430 19.80 -9.74 -9.00
C LEU A 430 18.54 -10.59 -8.83
N ALA A 431 18.69 -11.88 -8.55
CA ALA A 431 17.57 -12.79 -8.29
C ALA A 431 16.73 -12.34 -7.07
N GLY A 432 17.39 -11.90 -5.99
CA GLY A 432 16.74 -11.31 -4.81
C GLY A 432 15.97 -10.03 -5.12
N ALA A 433 16.52 -9.17 -5.99
CA ALA A 433 15.83 -7.96 -6.45
C ALA A 433 14.60 -8.28 -7.30
N VAL A 434 14.69 -9.27 -8.20
CA VAL A 434 13.54 -9.75 -9.00
C VAL A 434 12.46 -10.38 -8.12
N PHE A 435 12.86 -11.14 -7.10
CA PHE A 435 11.94 -11.74 -6.13
C PHE A 435 11.19 -10.68 -5.32
N ASN A 436 11.89 -9.67 -4.78
CA ASN A 436 11.24 -8.55 -4.07
C ASN A 436 10.35 -7.72 -5.02
N THR A 437 10.81 -7.49 -6.25
CA THR A 437 10.00 -6.79 -7.26
C THR A 437 8.70 -7.54 -7.54
N SER A 438 8.75 -8.87 -7.63
CA SER A 438 7.57 -9.72 -7.83
C SER A 438 6.60 -9.62 -6.65
N ALA A 439 7.11 -9.64 -5.40
CA ALA A 439 6.28 -9.44 -4.22
C ALA A 439 5.60 -8.06 -4.22
N GLN A 440 6.34 -6.98 -4.47
CA GLN A 440 5.79 -5.61 -4.49
C GLN A 440 4.78 -5.41 -5.64
N PHE A 441 5.07 -5.99 -6.80
CA PHE A 441 4.13 -6.00 -7.93
C PHE A 441 2.83 -6.71 -7.56
N GLY A 442 2.93 -7.88 -6.93
CA GLY A 442 1.79 -8.66 -6.45
C GLY A 442 0.91 -7.87 -5.49
N SER A 443 1.50 -7.20 -4.49
CA SER A 443 0.76 -6.32 -3.57
C SER A 443 -0.03 -5.23 -4.31
N ALA A 444 0.63 -4.48 -5.21
CA ALA A 444 -0.01 -3.40 -5.95
C ALA A 444 -1.13 -3.90 -6.89
N LEU A 445 -0.85 -4.96 -7.66
CA LEU A 445 -1.81 -5.53 -8.61
C LEU A 445 -3.00 -6.17 -7.89
N GLY A 446 -2.72 -6.95 -6.84
CA GLY A 446 -3.73 -7.66 -6.06
C GLY A 446 -4.73 -6.72 -5.40
N LEU A 447 -4.22 -5.69 -4.72
CA LEU A 447 -5.04 -4.65 -4.12
C LEU A 447 -5.93 -3.96 -5.16
N ALA A 448 -5.35 -3.59 -6.30
CA ALA A 448 -6.09 -2.89 -7.35
C ALA A 448 -7.20 -3.78 -7.95
N VAL A 449 -6.93 -5.06 -8.20
CA VAL A 449 -7.96 -6.00 -8.72
C VAL A 449 -9.06 -6.23 -7.70
N LEU A 450 -8.72 -6.50 -6.43
CA LEU A 450 -9.71 -6.73 -5.39
C LEU A 450 -10.53 -5.47 -5.09
N GLN A 451 -9.94 -4.28 -5.30
CA GLN A 451 -10.66 -3.02 -5.21
C GLN A 451 -11.73 -2.86 -6.30
N VAL A 452 -11.39 -3.18 -7.56
CA VAL A 452 -12.39 -3.20 -8.65
C VAL A 452 -13.54 -4.12 -8.27
N ILE A 453 -13.22 -5.35 -7.82
CA ILE A 453 -14.22 -6.36 -7.46
C ILE A 453 -15.10 -5.85 -6.32
N SER A 454 -14.50 -5.31 -5.24
CA SER A 454 -15.25 -4.76 -4.11
C SER A 454 -16.20 -3.64 -4.52
N THR A 455 -15.76 -2.74 -5.41
CA THR A 455 -16.60 -1.62 -5.87
C THR A 455 -17.77 -2.12 -6.71
N VAL A 456 -17.52 -2.99 -7.69
CA VAL A 456 -18.57 -3.60 -8.53
C VAL A 456 -19.61 -4.35 -7.70
N VAL A 457 -19.16 -5.15 -6.71
CA VAL A 457 -20.06 -5.92 -5.85
C VAL A 457 -20.87 -4.99 -4.94
N THR A 458 -20.26 -3.93 -4.41
CA THR A 458 -20.97 -2.96 -3.55
C THR A 458 -22.06 -2.22 -4.33
N ASP A 459 -21.78 -1.81 -5.57
CA ASP A 459 -22.75 -1.16 -6.45
C ASP A 459 -23.93 -2.08 -6.79
N GLN A 460 -23.66 -3.36 -7.05
CA GLN A 460 -24.69 -4.37 -7.35
C GLN A 460 -25.54 -4.74 -6.13
N SER A 461 -24.94 -4.72 -4.94
CA SER A 461 -25.62 -5.11 -3.68
C SER A 461 -26.64 -4.07 -3.21
N GLY A 462 -26.68 -2.87 -3.81
CA GLY A 462 -27.64 -1.82 -3.45
C GLY A 462 -27.37 -1.19 -2.07
N ALA A 463 -26.31 -1.56 -1.36
CA ALA A 463 -25.93 -1.00 -0.06
C ALA A 463 -25.66 0.53 -0.11
N ALA A 464 -25.23 1.05 -1.27
CA ALA A 464 -25.13 2.50 -1.52
C ALA A 464 -26.50 3.20 -1.61
N LYS A 465 -27.56 2.47 -1.98
CA LYS A 465 -28.95 2.95 -1.92
C LYS A 465 -29.53 2.77 -0.53
N GLU A 466 -29.17 1.68 0.17
CA GLU A 466 -29.65 1.41 1.53
C GLU A 466 -29.01 2.28 2.61
N SER A 467 -27.78 2.78 2.42
CA SER A 467 -27.18 3.76 3.36
C SER A 467 -27.89 5.11 3.33
N PHE A 468 -28.56 5.46 2.22
CA PHE A 468 -29.50 6.57 2.18
C PHE A 468 -30.87 6.22 2.82
N THR A 469 -31.12 4.94 3.10
CA THR A 469 -32.38 4.42 3.65
C THR A 469 -32.18 3.48 4.85
N MET A 470 -31.13 3.65 5.68
CA MET A 470 -30.97 2.81 6.86
C MET A 470 -32.04 3.18 7.93
N PRO A 471 -32.60 2.19 8.65
CA PRO A 471 -33.77 2.36 9.51
C PRO A 471 -33.36 2.93 10.86
N GLY A 472 -33.28 4.25 10.93
CA GLY A 472 -33.08 5.01 12.16
C GLY A 472 -34.04 6.19 12.21
N ALA A 473 -35.23 5.97 12.78
CA ALA A 473 -36.16 6.98 13.25
C ALA A 473 -36.57 8.09 12.24
N TRP A 474 -37.06 7.73 11.05
CA TRP A 474 -37.94 8.64 10.30
C TRP A 474 -39.29 8.72 11.01
N ARG A 475 -39.43 9.67 11.95
CA ARG A 475 -40.74 9.99 12.52
C ARG A 475 -41.47 10.88 11.52
N TYR A 476 -42.17 10.24 10.57
CA TYR A 476 -43.01 10.93 9.60
C TYR A 476 -44.07 11.76 10.35
N LEU A 477 -44.00 13.08 10.24
CA LEU A 477 -45.08 13.97 10.66
C LEU A 477 -45.97 14.19 9.45
N THR A 478 -47.11 13.49 9.40
CA THR A 478 -48.20 13.84 8.50
C THR A 478 -48.85 15.13 8.99
N MET A 479 -48.70 16.21 8.21
CA MET A 479 -49.45 17.43 8.44
C MET A 479 -50.85 17.23 7.87
N GLY A 480 -51.83 16.99 8.75
CA GLY A 480 -53.25 17.10 8.40
C GLY A 480 -53.58 18.58 8.22
N GLY A 481 -53.68 19.01 6.96
CA GLY A 481 -54.32 20.28 6.61
C GLY A 481 -55.83 20.11 6.67
N GLU A 482 -56.53 21.06 7.27
CA GLU A 482 -57.99 21.07 7.44
C GLU A 482 -58.77 21.37 6.14
N ASN A 483 -58.13 21.28 4.98
CA ASN A 483 -58.77 21.38 3.66
C ASN A 483 -58.33 20.20 2.79
N GLU A 484 -59.31 19.48 2.27
CA GLU A 484 -59.15 18.32 1.40
C GLU A 484 -58.31 18.67 0.16
N GLY A 485 -57.07 18.15 0.05
CA GLY A 485 -56.33 18.19 -1.21
C GLY A 485 -54.81 18.05 -1.16
N GLU A 486 -54.11 18.53 -0.12
CA GLU A 486 -52.64 18.59 -0.14
C GLU A 486 -52.00 17.89 1.07
N HIS A 487 -51.23 16.84 0.80
CA HIS A 487 -50.44 16.11 1.80
C HIS A 487 -48.94 16.34 1.56
N VAL A 488 -48.36 17.29 2.31
CA VAL A 488 -46.89 17.48 2.36
C VAL A 488 -46.33 16.62 3.48
N THR A 489 -45.34 15.77 3.16
CA THR A 489 -44.71 14.87 4.15
C THR A 489 -43.33 15.41 4.50
N ALA A 490 -43.09 15.73 5.77
CA ALA A 490 -41.81 16.23 6.25
C ALA A 490 -41.02 15.13 6.99
N ALA A 491 -39.71 15.07 6.74
CA ALA A 491 -38.78 14.14 7.36
C ALA A 491 -37.66 14.93 8.07
N ILE A 492 -37.44 14.68 9.36
CA ILE A 492 -36.40 15.36 10.15
C ILE A 492 -35.36 14.31 10.56
N ALA A 493 -34.09 14.57 10.22
CA ALA A 493 -32.97 13.72 10.59
C ALA A 493 -32.35 14.19 11.92
N ALA A 494 -32.02 13.24 12.82
CA ALA A 494 -31.28 13.50 14.05
C ALA A 494 -29.75 13.35 13.80
N ALA A 495 -29.16 14.34 13.15
CA ALA A 495 -27.72 14.55 13.00
C ALA A 495 -27.48 16.08 12.93
N PRO A 496 -26.26 16.63 13.05
CA PRO A 496 -26.08 18.08 13.03
C PRO A 496 -26.34 18.59 11.60
N VAL A 497 -27.56 19.02 11.33
CA VAL A 497 -28.10 19.19 9.97
C VAL A 497 -28.15 20.66 9.62
N SER A 498 -27.33 21.07 8.65
CA SER A 498 -27.41 22.38 8.01
C SER A 498 -28.44 22.46 6.88
N LYS A 499 -29.18 21.37 6.57
CA LYS A 499 -30.21 21.34 5.50
C LYS A 499 -31.36 20.37 5.78
N ILE A 500 -32.58 20.90 5.98
CA ILE A 500 -33.83 20.11 6.00
C ILE A 500 -34.45 20.13 4.59
N CYS A 501 -34.84 18.97 4.07
CA CYS A 501 -35.51 18.84 2.77
C CYS A 501 -36.98 18.44 2.93
N PHE A 502 -37.87 19.09 2.18
CA PHE A 502 -39.30 18.73 2.13
C PHE A 502 -39.62 17.95 0.85
N TRP A 503 -40.52 16.96 0.98
CA TRP A 503 -40.96 16.12 -0.13
C TRP A 503 -42.48 16.20 -0.29
N GLU A 504 -42.94 16.52 -1.50
CA GLU A 504 -44.35 16.60 -1.82
C GLU A 504 -44.80 15.32 -2.52
N ARG A 505 -45.78 14.62 -1.92
CA ARG A 505 -46.19 13.27 -2.33
C ARG A 505 -47.07 13.26 -3.59
N SER A 506 -47.58 14.41 -4.03
CA SER A 506 -48.59 14.54 -5.09
C SER A 506 -48.02 14.42 -6.52
N THR A 507 -46.75 14.73 -6.75
CA THR A 507 -46.19 14.82 -8.12
C THR A 507 -44.85 14.12 -8.34
N GLY A 508 -44.22 13.56 -7.31
CA GLY A 508 -43.05 12.68 -7.45
C GLY A 508 -41.79 13.30 -8.10
N THR A 509 -41.71 14.61 -8.34
CA THR A 509 -40.56 15.21 -9.07
C THR A 509 -40.04 16.56 -8.57
N LYS A 510 -40.46 17.08 -7.40
CA LYS A 510 -39.93 18.36 -6.89
C LYS A 510 -39.26 18.22 -5.53
N ILE A 511 -37.97 18.54 -5.50
CA ILE A 511 -37.19 18.80 -4.28
C ILE A 511 -37.30 20.30 -4.00
N ILE A 512 -37.91 20.69 -2.88
CA ILE A 512 -37.99 22.09 -2.45
C ILE A 512 -36.94 22.31 -1.36
N THR A 513 -35.94 23.16 -1.64
CA THR A 513 -34.87 23.50 -0.67
C THR A 513 -35.28 24.74 0.13
N ALA A 514 -35.32 24.66 1.46
CA ALA A 514 -35.64 25.81 2.31
C ALA A 514 -34.47 26.80 2.45
N PHE A 515 -34.79 28.09 2.59
CA PHE A 515 -33.84 29.20 2.84
C PHE A 515 -33.79 29.57 4.33
N ASN A 516 -32.58 29.67 4.87
CA ASN A 516 -32.15 30.20 6.18
C ASN A 516 -32.60 29.45 7.46
N VAL A 517 -31.62 28.80 8.09
CA VAL A 517 -31.66 28.32 9.48
C VAL A 517 -30.89 29.33 10.33
N ALA A 518 -31.51 29.85 11.40
CA ALA A 518 -30.87 30.76 12.35
C ALA A 518 -30.72 30.08 13.72
N TRP A 519 -29.56 30.28 14.36
CA TRP A 519 -29.21 29.65 15.64
C TRP A 519 -29.23 30.70 16.75
N ALA A 520 -30.08 30.53 17.76
CA ALA A 520 -30.08 31.37 18.96
C ALA A 520 -30.47 30.58 20.20
N ASN A 521 -29.63 30.62 21.24
CA ASN A 521 -29.89 30.08 22.59
C ASN A 521 -30.39 28.63 22.64
N GLY A 522 -29.70 27.71 21.95
CA GLY A 522 -29.98 26.26 22.03
C GLY A 522 -31.32 25.83 21.43
N LYS A 523 -31.98 26.71 20.66
CA LYS A 523 -33.23 26.45 19.95
C LYS A 523 -32.99 26.62 18.45
N GLU A 524 -33.38 25.62 17.67
CA GLU A 524 -33.46 25.73 16.21
C GLU A 524 -34.85 26.19 15.81
N SER A 525 -34.90 27.20 14.93
CA SER A 525 -36.12 27.67 14.28
C SER A 525 -35.97 27.62 12.78
N ALA A 526 -36.86 26.91 12.10
CA ALA A 526 -37.00 26.91 10.65
C ALA A 526 -38.31 27.63 10.29
N THR A 527 -38.24 28.56 9.34
CA THR A 527 -39.39 29.34 8.86
C THR A 527 -39.70 29.02 7.41
N TYR A 528 -40.95 28.63 7.15
CA TYR A 528 -41.51 28.49 5.80
C TYR A 528 -42.42 29.68 5.51
N GLY A 529 -42.28 30.28 4.33
CA GLY A 529 -43.14 31.36 3.84
C GLY A 529 -43.65 31.01 2.46
N ASP A 530 -44.97 30.87 2.34
CA ASP A 530 -45.65 30.70 1.05
C ASP A 530 -46.16 32.06 0.55
N THR A 531 -45.93 32.39 -0.71
CA THR A 531 -46.44 33.63 -1.33
C THR A 531 -47.52 33.29 -2.34
N HIS A 532 -48.72 33.03 -1.84
CA HIS A 532 -49.96 33.05 -2.63
C HIS A 532 -51.02 33.88 -1.89
N GLY A 533 -51.36 35.05 -2.46
CA GLY A 533 -52.36 35.98 -1.94
C GLY A 533 -51.87 36.94 -0.85
N ALA A 534 -52.68 37.96 -0.55
CA ALA A 534 -52.38 39.13 0.30
C ALA A 534 -52.16 38.83 1.81
N THR A 535 -51.84 37.59 2.19
CA THR A 535 -51.64 37.17 3.58
C THR A 535 -50.40 36.30 3.69
N LYS A 536 -49.36 36.76 4.40
CA LYS A 536 -48.18 35.94 4.70
C LYS A 536 -48.48 35.09 5.92
N THR A 537 -48.62 33.78 5.73
CA THR A 537 -48.67 32.83 6.84
C THR A 537 -47.28 32.27 7.07
N VAL A 538 -46.68 32.57 8.23
CA VAL A 538 -45.37 32.04 8.62
C VAL A 538 -45.59 30.93 9.63
N LEU A 539 -45.17 29.72 9.26
CA LEU A 539 -45.14 28.56 10.15
C LEU A 539 -43.75 28.50 10.81
N GLU A 540 -43.73 28.58 12.13
CA GLU A 540 -42.52 28.53 12.95
C GLU A 540 -42.51 27.19 13.70
N LEU A 541 -41.53 26.33 13.38
CA LEU A 541 -41.27 25.10 14.12
C LEU A 541 -40.11 25.34 15.08
N ARG A 542 -40.34 25.13 16.38
CA ARG A 542 -39.31 25.21 17.41
C ARG A 542 -38.99 23.83 17.95
N TYR A 543 -37.73 23.44 17.87
CA TYR A 543 -37.22 22.21 18.47
C TYR A 543 -36.48 22.53 19.78
N ASP A 544 -36.88 21.90 20.88
CA ASP A 544 -36.23 22.03 22.18
C ASP A 544 -35.43 20.77 22.51
N PHE A 545 -34.11 20.87 22.44
CA PHE A 545 -33.18 19.74 22.64
C PHE A 545 -33.21 19.14 24.05
N ASN A 546 -33.59 19.93 25.07
CA ASN A 546 -33.61 19.44 26.45
C ASN A 546 -34.85 18.61 26.75
N THR A 547 -35.96 18.87 26.05
CA THR A 547 -37.24 18.19 26.30
C THR A 547 -37.65 17.23 25.18
N GLN A 548 -36.89 17.19 24.07
CA GLN A 548 -37.19 16.42 22.86
C GLN A 548 -38.62 16.64 22.31
N ASN A 549 -39.20 17.83 22.58
CA ASN A 549 -40.54 18.19 22.15
C ASN A 549 -40.49 19.23 21.03
N ILE A 550 -41.44 19.11 20.08
CA ILE A 550 -41.59 20.01 18.94
C ILE A 550 -42.80 20.92 19.19
N GLY A 551 -42.58 22.21 19.36
CA GLY A 551 -43.63 23.21 19.48
C GLY A 551 -44.04 23.76 18.12
N ARG A 552 -45.35 23.84 17.84
CA ARG A 552 -45.91 24.49 16.63
C ARG A 552 -46.38 25.91 16.96
N GLY A 553 -45.94 26.90 16.17
CA GLY A 553 -46.48 28.25 16.18
C GLY A 553 -46.90 28.69 14.78
N VAL A 554 -48.12 29.23 14.64
CA VAL A 554 -48.59 29.85 13.39
C VAL A 554 -48.70 31.35 13.64
N ARG A 555 -47.92 32.17 12.91
CA ARG A 555 -48.11 33.62 12.91
C ARG A 555 -48.64 34.05 11.54
N ARG A 556 -49.79 34.70 11.53
CA ARG A 556 -50.34 35.35 10.33
C ARG A 556 -49.95 36.82 10.35
N TYR A 557 -49.30 37.28 9.28
CA TYR A 557 -49.11 38.69 9.01
C TYR A 557 -50.11 39.10 7.93
N ASN A 558 -50.96 40.07 8.27
CA ASN A 558 -51.73 40.81 7.28
C ASN A 558 -50.83 41.92 6.74
N ASP A 559 -50.75 42.06 5.41
CA ASP A 559 -50.15 43.24 4.79
C ASP A 559 -51.07 44.44 5.08
N GLY A 560 -50.79 45.14 6.17
CA GLY A 560 -51.57 46.29 6.63
C GLY A 560 -50.97 46.92 7.89
N ALA A 561 -50.04 47.85 7.66
CA ALA A 561 -49.42 48.81 8.60
C ALA A 561 -48.21 48.34 9.44
N GLY A 562 -47.07 48.98 9.17
CA GLY A 562 -46.02 49.35 10.14
C GLY A 562 -44.93 48.33 10.39
#